data_AF-A0A1C5V3Y1-F1
#
_entry.id   AF-A0A1C5V3Y1-F1
#
_cell.length_a   1.000
_cell.length_b   1.000
_cell.length_c   1.000
_cell.angle_alpha   90.00
_cell.angle_beta   90.00
_cell.angle_gamma   90.00
#
_symmetry.space_group_name_H-M   'P 1'
#
loop_
_entity.id
_entity.type
_entity.pdbx_description
1 polymer ?
#
loop_
_entity_poly.entity_id
_entity_poly.type
_entity_poly.pdbx_seq_one_letter_code
_entity_poly.pdbx_strand_id
1 'polypeptide(L)'
;MDTKKIGAFLKQCRKEKNLTQEQLAEKFRVSARTVSRWETGTNMPDLSILVELAEYYDVEMRELLDGERSQAMNKEMRETLDKVAMYEEWTKRKALQAGNLAFASMFVIGVMAIIIQMLLTINIRFILGETVSVLAGGILYAAIMIYNGIWDKCLPQNTTVWRDFLTSVLCSGIFAFLYGVCLLRMGATETQITRLAFEFWIGITIVAFIILRILTFINRKKKQNPTNTQNIKEISPLSKMEYIKIYNAQNMIETEQLMEMLRQNGIMAFSQEASANVAMHGAPGFGIYGMDIFVKTDDAENAVELIKEIRNQEKQ
;
A
#
# COMPACT_ATOMS: atom_id res chain seq x y z
N MET A 1 -30.34 18.86 28.67
CA MET A 1 -30.78 18.07 27.50
C MET A 1 -31.77 18.88 26.71
N ASP A 2 -31.47 19.14 25.43
CA ASP A 2 -32.37 19.81 24.51
C ASP A 2 -33.10 18.75 23.68
N THR A 3 -34.38 18.52 23.98
CA THR A 3 -35.18 17.48 23.31
C THR A 3 -35.39 17.74 21.82
N LYS A 4 -35.33 19.00 21.37
CA LYS A 4 -35.41 19.33 19.94
C LYS A 4 -34.13 18.96 19.23
N LYS A 5 -32.97 19.21 19.86
CA LYS A 5 -31.66 18.84 19.32
C LYS A 5 -31.54 17.31 19.18
N ILE A 6 -31.93 16.57 20.22
CA ILE A 6 -31.98 15.10 20.21
C ILE A 6 -32.92 14.58 19.12
N GLY A 7 -34.14 15.14 19.03
CA GLY A 7 -35.11 14.75 18.00
C GLY A 7 -34.59 14.99 16.57
N ALA A 8 -33.94 16.13 16.33
CA ALA A 8 -33.31 16.43 15.05
C ALA A 8 -32.19 15.45 14.71
N PHE A 9 -31.39 15.06 15.70
CA PHE A 9 -30.33 14.06 15.55
C PHE A 9 -30.89 12.67 15.22
N LEU A 10 -31.93 12.21 15.94
CA LEU A 10 -32.62 10.95 15.63
C LEU A 10 -33.16 10.92 14.19
N LYS A 11 -33.71 12.05 13.73
CA LYS A 11 -34.18 12.21 12.34
C LYS A 11 -33.04 12.12 11.34
N GLN A 12 -31.87 12.67 11.68
CA GLN A 12 -30.66 12.56 10.85
C GLN A 12 -30.22 11.09 10.76
N CYS A 13 -30.06 10.40 11.87
CA CYS A 13 -29.64 8.99 11.91
C CYS A 13 -30.59 8.09 11.10
N ARG A 14 -31.92 8.30 11.20
CA ARG A 14 -32.89 7.58 10.37
C ARG A 14 -32.66 7.79 8.88
N LYS A 15 -32.43 9.04 8.47
CA LYS A 15 -32.18 9.39 7.07
C LYS A 15 -30.87 8.84 6.54
N GLU A 16 -29.81 8.80 7.35
CA GLU A 16 -28.52 8.18 6.98
C GLU A 16 -28.67 6.69 6.64
N LYS A 17 -29.62 6.00 7.29
CA LYS A 17 -29.99 4.62 6.96
C LYS A 17 -31.04 4.48 5.85
N ASN A 18 -31.46 5.59 5.21
CA ASN A 18 -32.48 5.63 4.15
C ASN A 18 -33.85 5.04 4.56
N LEU A 19 -34.25 5.22 5.82
CA LEU A 19 -35.52 4.68 6.34
C LEU A 19 -36.62 5.74 6.37
N THR A 20 -37.86 5.32 6.15
CA THR A 20 -39.08 6.11 6.43
C THR A 20 -39.44 6.06 7.92
N GLN A 21 -40.31 6.96 8.39
CA GLN A 21 -40.74 6.95 9.80
C GLN A 21 -41.53 5.66 10.12
N GLU A 22 -42.27 5.16 9.14
CA GLU A 22 -43.05 3.92 9.20
C GLU A 22 -42.14 2.70 9.35
N GLN A 23 -41.08 2.60 8.53
CA GLN A 23 -40.10 1.51 8.63
C GLN A 23 -39.34 1.52 9.96
N LEU A 24 -39.02 2.72 10.46
CA LEU A 24 -38.41 2.83 11.79
C LEU A 24 -39.40 2.40 12.88
N ALA A 25 -40.65 2.84 12.78
CA ALA A 25 -41.68 2.51 13.76
C ALA A 25 -41.95 1.01 13.84
N GLU A 26 -41.97 0.32 12.70
CA GLU A 26 -42.10 -1.14 12.64
C GLU A 26 -40.95 -1.84 13.36
N LYS A 27 -39.72 -1.38 13.16
CA LYS A 27 -38.52 -1.96 13.78
C LYS A 27 -38.52 -1.85 15.31
N PHE A 28 -38.99 -0.73 15.84
CA PHE A 28 -39.07 -0.46 17.29
C PHE A 28 -40.44 -0.78 17.89
N ARG A 29 -41.35 -1.42 17.12
CA ARG A 29 -42.71 -1.80 17.54
C ARG A 29 -43.52 -0.64 18.14
N VAL A 30 -43.37 0.55 17.56
CA VAL A 30 -44.13 1.75 17.92
C VAL A 30 -44.95 2.25 16.73
N SER A 31 -45.77 3.28 16.94
CA SER A 31 -46.48 3.94 15.84
C SER A 31 -45.59 4.94 15.11
N ALA A 32 -45.79 5.15 13.80
CA ALA A 32 -45.12 6.20 13.04
C ALA A 32 -45.32 7.60 13.65
N ARG A 33 -46.48 7.83 14.27
CA ARG A 33 -46.78 9.05 15.04
C ARG A 33 -45.86 9.21 16.25
N THR A 34 -45.49 8.11 16.91
CA THR A 34 -44.54 8.10 18.03
C THR A 34 -43.15 8.51 17.55
N VAL A 35 -42.67 7.91 16.47
CA VAL A 35 -41.39 8.28 15.82
C VAL A 35 -41.39 9.75 15.42
N SER A 36 -42.46 10.24 14.79
CA SER A 36 -42.57 11.66 14.44
C SER A 36 -42.47 12.58 15.66
N ARG A 37 -43.06 12.20 16.80
CA ARG A 37 -43.01 13.00 18.03
C ARG A 37 -41.61 13.00 18.66
N TRP A 38 -40.87 11.90 18.54
CA TRP A 38 -39.46 11.85 18.92
C TRP A 38 -38.63 12.79 18.06
N GLU A 39 -38.80 12.72 16.74
CA GLU A 39 -38.05 13.55 15.79
C GLU A 39 -38.36 15.05 15.90
N THR A 40 -39.55 15.43 16.35
CA THR A 40 -39.92 16.83 16.58
C THR A 40 -39.57 17.32 17.99
N GLY A 41 -39.01 16.46 18.85
CA GLY A 41 -38.71 16.78 20.25
C GLY A 41 -39.94 17.02 21.12
N THR A 42 -41.13 16.61 20.65
CA THR A 42 -42.41 16.77 21.35
C THR A 42 -42.60 15.71 22.44
N ASN A 43 -42.00 14.54 22.26
CA ASN A 43 -41.90 13.49 23.27
C ASN A 43 -40.52 12.84 23.16
N MET A 44 -40.03 12.23 24.24
CA MET A 44 -38.79 11.46 24.22
C MET A 44 -39.10 9.95 24.23
N PRO A 45 -38.29 9.10 23.57
CA PRO A 45 -38.31 7.68 23.84
C PRO A 45 -37.93 7.44 25.31
N ASP A 46 -38.42 6.34 25.86
CA ASP A 46 -37.96 5.89 27.17
C ASP A 46 -36.51 5.41 27.12
N LEU A 47 -35.91 5.19 28.30
CA LEU A 47 -34.50 4.79 28.39
C LEU A 47 -34.21 3.49 27.64
N SER A 48 -35.12 2.52 27.69
CA SER A 48 -35.00 1.26 26.95
C SER A 48 -34.90 1.49 25.44
N ILE A 49 -35.81 2.28 24.87
CA ILE A 49 -35.81 2.58 23.44
C ILE A 49 -34.60 3.45 23.08
N LEU A 50 -34.15 4.36 23.95
CA LEU A 50 -32.93 5.14 23.72
C LEU A 50 -31.69 4.24 23.61
N VAL A 51 -31.58 3.21 24.46
CA VAL A 51 -30.48 2.22 24.38
C VAL A 51 -30.56 1.44 23.07
N GLU A 52 -31.75 0.95 22.70
CA GLU A 52 -31.94 0.23 21.44
C GLU A 52 -31.65 1.13 20.22
N LEU A 53 -32.00 2.41 20.28
CA LEU A 53 -31.69 3.37 19.21
C LEU A 53 -30.19 3.66 19.12
N ALA A 54 -29.51 3.80 20.25
CA ALA A 54 -28.06 4.01 20.30
C ALA A 54 -27.31 2.83 19.66
N GLU A 55 -27.64 1.61 20.07
CA GLU A 55 -27.09 0.38 19.48
C GLU A 55 -27.46 0.26 18.01
N TYR A 56 -28.72 0.52 17.65
CA TYR A 56 -29.17 0.41 16.27
C TYR A 56 -28.47 1.40 15.34
N TYR A 57 -28.17 2.61 15.80
CA TYR A 57 -27.53 3.64 14.98
C TYR A 57 -26.01 3.69 15.10
N ASP A 58 -25.42 2.82 15.93
CA ASP A 58 -23.97 2.80 16.20
C ASP A 58 -23.48 4.20 16.62
N VAL A 59 -24.13 4.71 17.68
CA VAL A 59 -23.86 6.00 18.32
C VAL A 59 -23.80 5.79 19.83
N GLU A 60 -22.90 6.51 20.51
CA GLU A 60 -22.84 6.44 21.96
C GLU A 60 -24.09 7.08 22.59
N MET A 61 -24.50 6.59 23.77
CA MET A 61 -25.60 7.18 24.52
C MET A 61 -25.38 8.69 24.76
N ARG A 62 -24.12 9.09 24.98
CA ARG A 62 -23.76 10.50 25.16
C ARG A 62 -24.02 11.34 23.90
N GLU A 63 -23.61 10.85 22.73
CA GLU A 63 -23.86 11.51 21.43
C GLU A 63 -25.36 11.66 21.14
N LEU A 64 -26.14 10.62 21.47
CA LEU A 64 -27.59 10.61 21.34
C LEU A 64 -28.23 11.70 22.21
N LEU A 65 -27.78 11.85 23.45
CA LEU A 65 -28.29 12.80 24.43
C LEU A 65 -27.79 14.24 24.23
N ASP A 66 -26.58 14.40 23.67
CA ASP A 66 -26.01 15.68 23.26
C ASP A 66 -26.55 16.15 21.90
N GLY A 67 -27.21 15.25 21.17
CA GLY A 67 -27.87 15.53 19.89
C GLY A 67 -26.90 15.82 18.75
N GLU A 68 -25.68 15.30 18.83
CA GLU A 68 -24.63 15.43 17.81
C GLU A 68 -23.58 14.32 17.96
N ARG A 69 -23.01 13.85 16.85
CA ARG A 69 -21.86 12.94 16.90
C ARG A 69 -20.63 13.69 17.43
N SER A 70 -19.82 13.03 18.25
CA SER A 70 -18.53 13.50 18.71
C SER A 70 -17.57 13.60 17.52
N GLN A 71 -17.41 14.82 16.99
CA GLN A 71 -16.56 15.12 15.82
C GLN A 71 -15.07 14.89 16.08
N ALA A 72 -14.63 14.83 17.36
CA ALA A 72 -13.22 14.83 17.72
C ALA A 72 -12.53 13.48 17.46
N MET A 73 -13.22 12.35 17.67
CA MET A 73 -12.57 11.03 17.66
C MET A 73 -12.38 10.47 16.24
N ASN A 74 -13.28 10.79 15.29
CA ASN A 74 -13.28 10.21 13.94
C ASN A 74 -12.31 10.91 12.98
N LYS A 75 -12.02 12.20 13.19
CA LYS A 75 -11.20 12.99 12.25
C LYS A 75 -9.70 12.73 12.42
N GLU A 76 -9.20 12.71 13.66
CA GLU A 76 -7.78 12.47 13.93
C GLU A 76 -7.35 11.04 13.58
N MET A 77 -8.21 10.04 13.85
CA MET A 77 -7.97 8.66 13.45
C MET A 77 -7.91 8.51 11.93
N ARG A 78 -8.88 9.10 11.21
CA ARG A 78 -8.89 9.11 9.74
C ARG A 78 -7.65 9.78 9.14
N GLU A 79 -7.27 10.94 9.66
CA GLU A 79 -6.06 11.63 9.20
C GLU A 79 -4.79 10.81 9.48
N THR A 80 -4.75 10.07 10.59
CA THR A 80 -3.62 9.20 10.92
C THR A 80 -3.56 7.98 10.01
N LEU A 81 -4.69 7.32 9.79
CA LEU A 81 -4.82 6.18 8.86
C LEU A 81 -4.43 6.58 7.42
N ASP A 82 -4.89 7.74 6.96
CA ASP A 82 -4.53 8.25 5.63
C ASP A 82 -3.02 8.53 5.54
N LYS A 83 -2.41 9.12 6.57
CA LYS A 83 -0.95 9.35 6.61
C LYS A 83 -0.15 8.05 6.60
N VAL A 84 -0.59 7.03 7.37
CA VAL A 84 0.06 5.72 7.42
C VAL A 84 -0.07 4.99 6.07
N ALA A 85 -1.26 4.97 5.48
CA ALA A 85 -1.49 4.37 4.17
C ALA A 85 -0.64 5.05 3.08
N MET A 86 -0.57 6.39 3.09
CA MET A 86 0.29 7.13 2.16
C MET A 86 1.78 6.84 2.38
N TYR A 87 2.22 6.68 3.63
CA TYR A 87 3.61 6.36 3.96
C TYR A 87 4.00 4.95 3.51
N GLU A 88 3.14 3.94 3.73
CA GLU A 88 3.36 2.58 3.24
C GLU A 88 3.45 2.51 1.72
N GLU A 89 2.57 3.24 1.02
CA GLU A 89 2.65 3.32 -0.45
C GLU A 89 3.93 4.02 -0.90
N TRP A 90 4.36 5.06 -0.19
CA TRP A 90 5.58 5.82 -0.50
C TRP A 90 6.84 4.97 -0.28
N THR A 91 6.93 4.23 0.82
CA THR A 91 8.06 3.34 1.12
C THR A 91 8.15 2.19 0.11
N LYS A 92 7.02 1.54 -0.21
CA LYS A 92 6.94 0.52 -1.28
C LYS A 92 7.43 1.08 -2.62
N ARG A 93 6.97 2.28 -3.00
CA ARG A 93 7.43 2.94 -4.24
C ARG A 93 8.92 3.25 -4.23
N LYS A 94 9.47 3.71 -3.11
CA LYS A 94 10.89 4.06 -2.98
C LYS A 94 11.80 2.83 -3.01
N ALA A 95 11.44 1.75 -2.32
CA ALA A 95 12.16 0.48 -2.35
C ALA A 95 12.18 -0.12 -3.77
N LEU A 96 11.05 -0.03 -4.47
CA LEU A 96 10.91 -0.48 -5.85
C LEU A 96 11.77 0.34 -6.83
N GLN A 97 11.84 1.66 -6.64
CA GLN A 97 12.72 2.54 -7.44
C GLN A 97 14.21 2.28 -7.18
N ALA A 98 14.60 2.06 -5.93
CA ALA A 98 15.98 1.70 -5.56
C ALA A 98 16.37 0.33 -6.14
N GLY A 99 15.47 -0.66 -6.07
CA GLY A 99 15.65 -1.96 -6.72
C GLY A 99 15.82 -1.83 -8.23
N ASN A 100 14.99 -1.03 -8.89
CA ASN A 100 15.08 -0.77 -10.33
C ASN A 100 16.43 -0.16 -10.74
N LEU A 101 16.97 0.76 -9.93
CA LEU A 101 18.30 1.33 -10.16
C LEU A 101 19.40 0.27 -10.01
N ALA A 102 19.30 -0.60 -9.00
CA ALA A 102 20.25 -1.69 -8.77
C ALA A 102 20.23 -2.76 -9.88
N PHE A 103 19.05 -3.12 -10.38
CA PHE A 103 18.93 -4.05 -11.51
C PHE A 103 19.45 -3.43 -12.82
N ALA A 104 19.17 -2.14 -13.06
CA ALA A 104 19.72 -1.43 -14.21
C ALA A 104 21.26 -1.37 -14.15
N SER A 105 21.85 -1.09 -12.98
CA SER A 105 23.31 -1.06 -12.83
C SER A 105 23.94 -2.45 -12.98
N MET A 106 23.31 -3.50 -12.47
CA MET A 106 23.75 -4.89 -12.66
C MET A 106 23.79 -5.28 -14.15
N PHE A 107 22.76 -4.89 -14.92
CA PHE A 107 22.72 -5.15 -16.36
C PHE A 107 23.82 -4.42 -17.12
N VAL A 108 24.07 -3.15 -16.79
CA VAL A 108 25.17 -2.37 -17.39
C VAL A 108 26.53 -3.00 -17.07
N ILE A 109 26.76 -3.45 -15.83
CA ILE A 109 27.99 -4.15 -15.45
C ILE A 109 28.14 -5.46 -16.24
N GLY A 110 27.06 -6.23 -16.43
CA GLY A 110 27.08 -7.45 -17.23
C GLY A 110 27.42 -7.20 -18.70
N VAL A 111 26.85 -6.15 -19.30
CA VAL A 111 27.20 -5.73 -20.67
C VAL A 111 28.67 -5.31 -20.74
N MET A 112 29.15 -4.52 -19.79
CA MET A 112 30.56 -4.10 -19.72
C MET A 112 31.52 -5.29 -19.56
N ALA A 113 31.15 -6.30 -18.76
CA ALA A 113 31.93 -7.53 -18.60
C ALA A 113 32.06 -8.29 -19.92
N ILE A 114 30.96 -8.43 -20.69
CA ILE A 114 30.99 -9.04 -22.02
C ILE A 114 31.92 -8.27 -22.97
N ILE A 115 31.88 -6.93 -22.94
CA ILE A 115 32.76 -6.08 -23.76
C ILE A 115 34.23 -6.31 -23.40
N ILE A 116 34.55 -6.34 -22.10
CA ILE A 116 35.91 -6.57 -21.59
C ILE A 116 36.39 -7.98 -21.95
N GLN A 117 35.52 -8.99 -21.79
CA GLN A 117 35.84 -10.38 -22.08
C GLN A 117 36.06 -10.61 -23.58
N MET A 118 35.29 -9.93 -24.41
CA MET A 118 35.46 -9.91 -25.87
C MET A 118 36.75 -9.16 -26.28
N LEU A 119 37.20 -8.18 -25.50
CA LEU A 119 38.47 -7.47 -25.74
C LEU A 119 39.69 -8.32 -25.36
N LEU A 120 39.59 -9.10 -24.28
CA LEU A 120 40.67 -9.89 -23.67
C LEU A 120 40.77 -11.32 -24.22
N THR A 121 39.65 -11.96 -24.56
CA THR A 121 39.60 -13.36 -24.97
C THR A 121 38.83 -13.54 -26.29
N ILE A 122 39.45 -14.16 -27.29
CA ILE A 122 38.84 -14.43 -28.61
C ILE A 122 37.93 -15.69 -28.57
N ASN A 123 37.80 -16.33 -27.41
CA ASN A 123 37.07 -17.59 -27.26
C ASN A 123 35.54 -17.38 -27.29
N ILE A 124 34.95 -17.57 -28.47
CA ILE A 124 33.51 -17.47 -28.75
C ILE A 124 32.62 -18.30 -27.81
N ARG A 125 33.13 -19.41 -27.26
CA ARG A 125 32.36 -20.34 -26.41
C ARG A 125 32.03 -19.76 -25.04
N PHE A 126 32.91 -18.94 -24.48
CA PHE A 126 32.67 -18.26 -23.20
C PHE A 126 31.70 -17.08 -23.36
N ILE A 127 31.85 -16.34 -24.46
CA ILE A 127 30.97 -15.21 -24.82
C ILE A 127 29.51 -15.68 -25.01
N LEU A 128 29.31 -16.86 -25.61
CA LEU A 128 27.97 -17.41 -25.84
C LEU A 128 27.21 -17.71 -24.52
N GLY A 129 27.91 -18.18 -23.47
CA GLY A 129 27.28 -18.45 -22.18
C GLY A 129 26.79 -17.18 -21.46
N GLU A 130 27.61 -16.13 -21.48
CA GLU A 130 27.32 -14.85 -20.81
C GLU A 130 26.27 -14.03 -21.56
N THR A 131 26.28 -14.08 -22.89
CA THR A 131 25.24 -13.43 -23.70
C THR A 131 23.86 -14.02 -23.43
N VAL A 132 23.75 -15.35 -23.31
CA VAL A 132 22.49 -16.03 -22.98
C VAL A 132 22.04 -15.68 -21.55
N SER A 133 22.94 -15.62 -20.57
CA SER A 133 22.60 -15.30 -19.19
C SER A 133 22.12 -13.84 -19.04
N VAL A 134 22.78 -12.89 -19.70
CA VAL A 134 22.38 -11.48 -19.71
C VAL A 134 21.05 -11.27 -20.44
N LEU A 135 20.82 -11.96 -21.56
CA LEU A 135 19.52 -11.92 -22.26
C LEU A 135 18.39 -12.47 -21.39
N ALA A 136 18.58 -13.64 -20.77
CA ALA A 136 17.59 -14.23 -19.87
C ALA A 136 17.29 -13.32 -18.67
N GLY A 137 18.33 -12.74 -18.06
CA GLY A 137 18.20 -11.78 -16.95
C GLY A 137 17.48 -10.49 -17.37
N GLY A 138 17.77 -9.96 -18.55
CA GLY A 138 17.12 -8.77 -19.11
C GLY A 138 15.62 -8.99 -19.39
N ILE A 139 15.25 -10.16 -19.91
CA ILE A 139 13.84 -10.54 -20.14
C ILE A 139 13.09 -10.68 -18.81
N LEU A 140 13.69 -11.36 -17.82
CA LEU A 140 13.11 -11.51 -16.49
C LEU A 140 12.92 -10.15 -15.80
N TYR A 141 13.92 -9.27 -15.88
CA TYR A 141 13.84 -7.91 -15.34
C TYR A 141 12.72 -7.09 -16.00
N ALA A 142 12.60 -7.11 -17.32
CA ALA A 142 11.52 -6.43 -18.04
C ALA A 142 10.14 -6.98 -17.62
N ALA A 143 10.00 -8.30 -17.46
CA ALA A 143 8.78 -8.93 -16.98
C ALA A 143 8.41 -8.48 -15.56
N ILE A 144 9.37 -8.44 -14.64
CA ILE A 144 9.18 -7.94 -13.26
C ILE A 144 8.76 -6.46 -13.26
N MET A 145 9.39 -5.63 -14.10
CA MET A 145 9.05 -4.21 -14.22
C MET A 145 7.63 -3.98 -14.75
N ILE A 146 7.18 -4.78 -15.72
CA ILE A 146 5.80 -4.76 -16.21
C ILE A 146 4.85 -5.30 -15.14
N TYR A 147 5.23 -6.36 -14.43
CA TYR A 147 4.41 -6.92 -13.36
C TYR A 147 4.13 -5.87 -12.27
N ASN A 148 5.14 -5.09 -11.91
CA ASN A 148 5.03 -4.02 -10.91
C ASN A 148 4.49 -2.69 -11.47
N GLY A 149 4.21 -2.58 -12.77
CA GLY A 149 3.58 -1.40 -13.39
C GLY A 149 4.47 -0.15 -13.48
N ILE A 150 5.78 -0.29 -13.29
CA ILE A 150 6.75 0.82 -13.22
C ILE A 150 7.21 1.28 -14.61
N TRP A 151 7.02 0.43 -15.62
CA TRP A 151 7.61 0.58 -16.96
C TRP A 151 7.27 1.91 -17.66
N ASP A 152 6.08 2.49 -17.43
CA ASP A 152 5.67 3.73 -18.10
C ASP A 152 5.35 4.84 -17.08
N LYS A 153 6.16 5.90 -17.08
CA LYS A 153 5.95 7.14 -16.30
C LYS A 153 4.81 7.99 -16.87
N CYS A 154 3.65 7.41 -17.17
CA CYS A 154 2.43 8.14 -17.56
C CYS A 154 2.64 9.32 -18.55
N LEU A 155 3.59 9.20 -19.48
CA LEU A 155 3.98 10.27 -20.38
C LEU A 155 2.98 10.36 -21.56
N PRO A 156 2.80 11.54 -22.18
CA PRO A 156 1.93 11.70 -23.34
C PRO A 156 2.34 10.74 -24.47
N GLN A 157 1.35 10.22 -25.20
CA GLN A 157 1.55 9.14 -26.19
C GLN A 157 2.60 9.47 -27.25
N ASN A 158 2.68 10.72 -27.71
CA ASN A 158 3.69 11.15 -28.68
C ASN A 158 5.11 11.16 -28.09
N THR A 159 5.26 11.65 -26.84
CA THR A 159 6.55 11.72 -26.15
C THR A 159 7.10 10.32 -25.83
N THR A 160 6.22 9.36 -25.53
CA THR A 160 6.64 7.95 -25.33
C THR A 160 7.18 7.31 -26.60
N VAL A 161 6.55 7.54 -27.75
CA VAL A 161 7.02 7.00 -29.04
C VAL A 161 8.42 7.51 -29.37
N TRP A 162 8.61 8.83 -29.23
CA TRP A 162 9.88 9.48 -29.53
C TRP A 162 11.01 9.04 -28.61
N ARG A 163 10.71 8.90 -27.30
CA ARG A 163 11.65 8.36 -26.33
C ARG A 163 12.05 6.92 -26.67
N ASP A 164 11.07 6.04 -26.91
CA ASP A 164 11.35 4.63 -27.21
C ASP A 164 12.15 4.47 -28.51
N PHE A 165 11.89 5.31 -29.51
CA PHE A 165 12.68 5.39 -30.74
C PHE A 165 14.13 5.83 -30.45
N LEU A 166 14.32 6.94 -29.74
CA LEU A 166 15.65 7.46 -29.42
C LEU A 166 16.45 6.47 -28.56
N THR A 167 15.82 5.85 -27.57
CA THR A 167 16.43 4.82 -26.72
C THR A 167 16.83 3.58 -27.53
N SER A 168 16.00 3.14 -28.47
CA SER A 168 16.33 2.04 -29.38
C SER A 168 17.56 2.36 -30.24
N VAL A 169 17.61 3.56 -30.83
CA VAL A 169 18.71 4.02 -31.70
C VAL A 169 20.04 4.15 -30.95
N LEU A 170 20.02 4.68 -29.72
CA LEU A 170 21.21 4.80 -28.90
C LEU A 170 21.73 3.43 -28.45
N CYS A 171 20.84 2.54 -28.03
CA CYS A 171 21.20 1.21 -27.56
C CYS A 171 21.77 0.34 -28.69
N SER A 172 21.11 0.30 -29.84
CA SER A 172 21.59 -0.41 -31.02
C SER A 172 22.94 0.13 -31.51
N GLY A 173 23.18 1.44 -31.40
CA GLY A 173 24.44 2.06 -31.79
C GLY A 173 25.63 1.52 -31.01
N ILE A 174 25.45 1.33 -29.70
CA ILE A 174 26.46 0.72 -28.82
C ILE A 174 26.71 -0.74 -29.26
N PHE A 175 25.66 -1.53 -29.50
CA PHE A 175 25.82 -2.92 -29.94
C PHE A 175 26.45 -3.04 -31.34
N ALA A 176 26.12 -2.16 -32.26
CA ALA A 176 26.69 -2.13 -33.61
C ALA A 176 28.19 -1.76 -33.58
N PHE A 177 28.57 -0.82 -32.72
CA PHE A 177 29.98 -0.49 -32.49
C PHE A 177 30.75 -1.69 -31.95
N LEU A 178 30.22 -2.38 -30.94
CA LEU A 178 30.82 -3.60 -30.38
C LEU A 178 30.95 -4.70 -31.43
N TYR A 179 29.89 -4.92 -32.21
CA TYR A 179 29.91 -5.89 -33.31
C TYR A 179 30.98 -5.55 -34.37
N GLY A 180 31.14 -4.27 -34.71
CA GLY A 180 32.21 -3.80 -35.60
C GLY A 180 33.61 -4.07 -35.06
N VAL A 181 33.84 -3.85 -33.76
CA VAL A 181 35.10 -4.20 -33.08
C VAL A 181 35.35 -5.72 -33.13
N CYS A 182 34.31 -6.53 -33.01
CA CYS A 182 34.38 -7.98 -33.16
C CYS A 182 34.85 -8.41 -34.55
N LEU A 183 34.25 -7.82 -35.59
CA LEU A 183 34.59 -8.11 -36.98
C LEU A 183 36.03 -7.67 -37.31
N LEU A 184 36.48 -6.54 -36.76
CA LEU A 184 37.86 -6.06 -36.90
C LEU A 184 38.86 -7.04 -36.27
N ARG A 185 38.55 -7.58 -35.09
CA ARG A 185 39.38 -8.62 -34.44
C ARG A 185 39.42 -9.94 -35.19
N MET A 186 38.36 -10.28 -35.93
CA MET A 186 38.31 -11.47 -36.79
C MET A 186 39.07 -11.30 -38.12
N GLY A 187 39.66 -10.13 -38.37
CA GLY A 187 40.43 -9.85 -39.58
C GLY A 187 39.57 -9.54 -40.81
N ALA A 188 38.31 -9.12 -40.62
CA ALA A 188 37.44 -8.68 -41.71
C ALA A 188 37.97 -7.38 -42.34
N THR A 189 37.68 -7.15 -43.62
CA THR A 189 38.10 -5.92 -44.31
C THR A 189 37.24 -4.72 -43.88
N GLU A 190 37.78 -3.50 -43.98
CA GLU A 190 37.07 -2.27 -43.59
C GLU A 190 35.70 -2.12 -44.28
N THR A 191 35.61 -2.55 -45.54
CA THR A 191 34.36 -2.55 -46.32
C THR A 191 33.34 -3.58 -45.85
N GLN A 192 33.80 -4.75 -45.38
CA GLN A 192 32.92 -5.77 -44.81
C GLN A 192 32.41 -5.36 -43.43
N ILE A 193 33.30 -4.80 -42.60
CA ILE A 193 32.96 -4.34 -41.24
C ILE A 193 31.86 -3.27 -41.29
N THR A 194 32.05 -2.24 -42.10
CA THR A 194 31.10 -1.13 -42.23
C THR A 194 29.73 -1.61 -42.73
N ARG A 195 29.71 -2.46 -43.75
CA ARG A 195 28.46 -3.01 -44.30
C ARG A 195 27.71 -3.89 -43.30
N LEU A 196 28.38 -4.88 -42.71
CA LEU A 196 27.78 -5.81 -41.74
C LEU A 196 27.33 -5.10 -40.47
N ALA A 197 28.10 -4.12 -39.97
CA ALA A 197 27.73 -3.34 -38.80
C ALA A 197 26.49 -2.46 -39.07
N PHE A 198 26.36 -1.89 -40.26
CA PHE A 198 25.21 -1.06 -40.62
C PHE A 198 23.92 -1.89 -40.81
N GLU A 199 24.03 -3.05 -41.48
CA GLU A 199 22.92 -4.00 -41.62
C GLU A 199 22.46 -4.52 -40.23
N PHE A 200 23.40 -4.83 -39.34
CA PHE A 200 23.12 -5.23 -37.96
C PHE A 200 22.47 -4.12 -37.12
N TRP A 201 22.95 -2.88 -37.26
CA TRP A 201 22.39 -1.72 -36.57
C TRP A 201 20.93 -1.47 -36.94
N ILE A 202 20.61 -1.50 -38.23
CA ILE A 202 19.24 -1.35 -38.72
C ILE A 202 18.36 -2.50 -38.22
N GLY A 203 18.84 -3.74 -38.27
CA GLY A 203 18.08 -4.90 -37.77
C GLY A 203 17.73 -4.77 -36.28
N ILE A 204 18.71 -4.43 -35.44
CA ILE A 204 18.51 -4.32 -33.99
C ILE A 204 17.63 -3.13 -33.63
N THR A 205 17.77 -1.97 -34.29
CA THR A 205 16.90 -0.81 -34.01
C THR A 205 15.43 -1.13 -34.21
N ILE A 206 15.09 -1.85 -35.28
CA ILE A 206 13.72 -2.23 -35.60
C ILE A 206 13.18 -3.19 -34.53
N VAL A 207 13.95 -4.25 -34.21
CA VAL A 207 13.55 -5.26 -33.21
C VAL A 207 13.38 -4.62 -31.83
N ALA A 208 14.35 -3.83 -31.39
CA ALA A 208 14.31 -3.16 -30.08
C ALA A 208 13.14 -2.17 -30.00
N PHE A 209 12.85 -1.42 -31.07
CA PHE A 209 11.69 -0.52 -31.10
C PHE A 209 10.37 -1.29 -30.98
N ILE A 210 10.20 -2.39 -31.73
CA ILE A 210 9.01 -3.24 -31.65
C ILE A 210 8.83 -3.79 -30.23
N ILE A 211 9.90 -4.28 -29.60
CA ILE A 211 9.86 -4.78 -28.23
C ILE A 211 9.40 -3.68 -27.27
N LEU A 212 10.03 -2.50 -27.28
CA LEU A 212 9.64 -1.38 -26.41
C LEU A 212 8.16 -0.98 -26.61
N ARG A 213 7.66 -1.02 -27.84
CA ARG A 213 6.25 -0.75 -28.16
C ARG A 213 5.30 -1.83 -27.64
N ILE A 214 5.69 -3.10 -27.72
CA ILE A 214 4.92 -4.20 -27.13
C ILE A 214 4.89 -4.07 -25.59
N LEU A 215 6.02 -3.78 -24.96
CA LEU A 215 6.11 -3.61 -23.50
C LEU A 215 5.23 -2.44 -23.02
N THR A 216 5.28 -1.29 -23.71
CA THR A 216 4.40 -0.14 -23.40
C THR A 216 2.93 -0.46 -23.64
N PHE A 217 2.59 -1.20 -24.69
CA PHE A 217 1.22 -1.64 -24.95
C PHE A 217 0.68 -2.58 -23.86
N ILE A 218 1.45 -3.60 -23.46
CA ILE A 218 1.10 -4.53 -22.38
C ILE A 218 0.89 -3.75 -21.07
N ASN A 219 1.80 -2.83 -20.76
CA ASN A 219 1.70 -2.03 -19.53
C ASN A 219 0.45 -1.13 -19.52
N ARG A 220 0.10 -0.52 -20.66
CA ARG A 220 -1.13 0.28 -20.79
C ARG A 220 -2.40 -0.56 -20.68
N LYS A 221 -2.43 -1.72 -21.31
CA LYS A 221 -3.56 -2.67 -21.22
C LYS A 221 -3.76 -3.15 -19.77
N LYS A 222 -2.67 -3.41 -19.05
CA LYS A 222 -2.74 -3.78 -17.62
C LYS A 222 -3.26 -2.63 -16.75
N LYS A 223 -2.86 -1.38 -17.02
CA LYS A 223 -3.37 -0.20 -16.30
C LYS A 223 -4.85 0.08 -16.58
N GLN A 224 -5.36 -0.31 -17.75
CA GLN A 224 -6.77 -0.20 -18.13
C GLN A 224 -7.64 -1.34 -17.62
N ASN A 225 -7.07 -2.49 -17.23
CA ASN A 225 -7.77 -3.60 -16.58
C ASN A 225 -7.63 -3.48 -15.04
N PRO A 226 -8.57 -2.83 -14.33
CA PRO A 226 -8.52 -2.66 -12.87
C PRO A 226 -8.66 -3.97 -12.07
N THR A 227 -8.89 -5.11 -12.74
CA THR A 227 -9.28 -6.39 -12.14
C THR A 227 -8.23 -7.04 -11.22
N ASN A 228 -7.00 -6.52 -11.13
CA ASN A 228 -6.00 -7.02 -10.17
C ASN A 228 -5.47 -5.97 -9.18
N THR A 229 -5.95 -4.73 -9.25
CA THR A 229 -5.75 -3.75 -8.16
C THR A 229 -6.94 -3.73 -7.21
N GLN A 230 -8.11 -4.19 -7.67
CA GLN A 230 -9.26 -4.43 -6.79
C GLN A 230 -9.05 -5.65 -5.88
N ASN A 231 -8.32 -6.69 -6.29
CA ASN A 231 -8.10 -7.88 -5.44
C ASN A 231 -7.18 -7.64 -4.21
N ILE A 232 -6.45 -6.54 -4.13
CA ILE A 232 -5.75 -6.13 -2.88
C ILE A 232 -6.63 -5.17 -2.06
N LYS A 233 -7.55 -4.44 -2.71
CA LYS A 233 -8.55 -3.61 -2.02
C LYS A 233 -9.75 -4.41 -1.49
N GLU A 234 -9.97 -5.62 -1.99
CA GLU A 234 -11.06 -6.51 -1.57
C GLU A 234 -10.66 -7.53 -0.50
N ILE A 235 -9.44 -7.43 0.06
CA ILE A 235 -9.15 -7.94 1.41
C ILE A 235 -9.28 -6.77 2.38
N SER A 236 -10.48 -6.20 2.43
CA SER A 236 -11.04 -5.57 3.63
C SER A 236 -12.57 -5.50 3.53
N PRO A 237 -13.29 -6.64 3.46
CA PRO A 237 -14.67 -6.72 3.93
C PRO A 237 -14.75 -7.26 5.37
N LEU A 238 -13.62 -7.31 6.10
CA LEU A 238 -13.60 -7.76 7.49
C LEU A 238 -13.38 -6.57 8.43
N SER A 239 -14.50 -6.10 8.98
CA SER A 239 -14.65 -5.25 10.16
C SER A 239 -13.92 -3.90 10.17
N LYS A 240 -14.71 -2.82 10.12
CA LYS A 240 -14.44 -1.60 10.89
C LYS A 240 -14.33 -1.96 12.38
N MET A 241 -13.23 -2.56 12.80
CA MET A 241 -12.87 -2.65 14.21
C MET A 241 -11.76 -1.63 14.40
N GLU A 242 -12.14 -0.50 14.98
CA GLU A 242 -11.22 0.56 15.36
C GLU A 242 -10.40 0.01 16.56
N TYR A 243 -9.07 0.14 16.48
CA TYR A 243 -8.15 -0.29 17.54
C TYR A 243 -7.51 0.94 18.13
N ILE A 244 -7.44 1.03 19.46
CA ILE A 244 -6.91 2.18 20.16
C ILE A 244 -5.71 1.78 21.03
N LYS A 245 -4.74 2.69 21.13
CA LYS A 245 -3.58 2.55 22.00
C LYS A 245 -4.01 2.70 23.45
N ILE A 246 -3.75 1.69 24.26
CA ILE A 246 -4.10 1.69 25.69
C ILE A 246 -2.88 1.80 26.61
N TYR A 247 -1.70 1.36 26.16
CA TYR A 247 -0.51 1.30 27.00
C TYR A 247 0.78 1.37 26.17
N ASN A 248 1.86 1.86 26.78
CA ASN A 248 3.23 1.82 26.25
C ASN A 248 4.09 1.07 27.26
N ALA A 249 4.51 -0.14 26.90
CA ALA A 249 5.33 -1.03 27.72
C ALA A 249 6.81 -0.69 27.52
N GLN A 250 7.59 -0.68 28.60
CA GLN A 250 8.98 -0.23 28.59
C GLN A 250 9.94 -1.29 28.05
N ASN A 251 9.55 -2.57 28.10
CA ASN A 251 10.37 -3.69 27.67
C ASN A 251 9.54 -4.86 27.12
N MET A 252 10.21 -5.80 26.47
CA MET A 252 9.57 -6.97 25.84
C MET A 252 8.89 -7.88 26.86
N ILE A 253 9.43 -8.00 28.07
CA ILE A 253 8.88 -8.87 29.12
C ILE A 253 7.52 -8.32 29.59
N GLU A 254 7.45 -7.03 29.89
CA GLU A 254 6.22 -6.32 30.26
C GLU A 254 5.18 -6.40 29.13
N THR A 255 5.62 -6.28 27.88
CA THR A 255 4.75 -6.42 26.70
C THR A 255 4.11 -7.81 26.64
N GLU A 256 4.91 -8.86 26.70
CA GLU A 256 4.43 -10.26 26.61
C GLU A 256 3.51 -10.60 27.79
N GLN A 257 3.85 -10.15 29.00
CA GLN A 257 3.03 -10.35 30.19
C GLN A 257 1.65 -9.71 30.04
N LEU A 258 1.59 -8.42 29.67
CA LEU A 258 0.33 -7.70 29.49
C LEU A 258 -0.51 -8.29 28.36
N MET A 259 0.12 -8.70 27.25
CA MET A 259 -0.54 -9.35 26.12
C MET A 259 -1.17 -10.69 26.49
N GLU A 260 -0.46 -11.54 27.24
CA GLU A 260 -0.99 -12.83 27.66
C GLU A 260 -2.14 -12.67 28.65
N MET A 261 -2.06 -11.69 29.56
CA MET A 261 -3.15 -11.42 30.52
C MET A 261 -4.40 -10.86 29.85
N LEU A 262 -4.25 -9.95 28.88
CA LEU A 262 -5.38 -9.47 28.07
C LEU A 262 -6.03 -10.65 27.34
N ARG A 263 -5.22 -11.55 26.77
CA ARG A 263 -5.70 -12.76 26.10
C ARG A 263 -6.45 -13.71 27.04
N GLN A 264 -5.96 -13.91 28.27
CA GLN A 264 -6.61 -14.75 29.28
C GLN A 264 -7.96 -14.20 29.74
N ASN A 265 -8.14 -12.87 29.69
CA ASN A 265 -9.40 -12.19 29.99
C ASN A 265 -10.29 -11.99 28.74
N GLY A 266 -9.97 -12.67 27.63
CA GLY A 266 -10.76 -12.64 26.41
C GLY A 266 -10.62 -11.35 25.59
N ILE A 267 -9.70 -10.47 25.95
CA ILE A 267 -9.47 -9.19 25.27
C ILE A 267 -8.45 -9.39 24.15
N MET A 268 -8.86 -9.06 22.92
CA MET A 268 -7.98 -9.15 21.76
C MET A 268 -7.06 -7.93 21.69
N ALA A 269 -5.76 -8.16 21.88
CA ALA A 269 -4.73 -7.14 21.84
C ALA A 269 -3.67 -7.44 20.76
N PHE A 270 -2.95 -6.41 20.31
CA PHE A 270 -1.70 -6.54 19.54
C PHE A 270 -0.68 -5.49 19.98
N SER A 271 0.60 -5.78 19.75
CA SER A 271 1.70 -4.88 20.11
C SER A 271 2.46 -4.39 18.86
N GLN A 272 2.97 -3.16 18.91
CA GLN A 272 3.76 -2.54 17.83
C GLN A 272 4.87 -1.66 18.42
N GLU A 273 6.05 -1.63 17.80
CA GLU A 273 7.17 -0.80 18.30
C GLU A 273 6.73 0.67 18.39
N ALA A 274 6.93 1.29 19.55
CA ALA A 274 6.56 2.69 19.76
C ALA A 274 7.47 3.57 18.88
N SER A 275 6.92 4.11 17.81
CA SER A 275 7.70 4.92 16.88
C SER A 275 7.95 6.32 17.48
N ALA A 276 9.19 6.59 17.87
CA ALA A 276 9.72 7.93 17.59
C ALA A 276 9.99 8.04 16.09
N ASN A 277 10.00 9.26 15.56
CA ASN A 277 10.31 9.57 14.17
C ASN A 277 11.31 8.58 13.53
N VAL A 278 11.02 8.16 12.29
CA VAL A 278 11.65 7.09 11.48
C VAL A 278 13.17 7.23 11.21
N ALA A 279 13.89 8.04 11.98
CA ALA A 279 15.33 8.26 11.86
C ALA A 279 16.19 7.43 12.83
N MET A 280 15.62 6.51 13.62
CA MET A 280 16.37 5.74 14.64
C MET A 280 16.26 4.20 14.55
N HIS A 281 15.89 3.62 13.41
CA HIS A 281 16.05 2.17 13.18
C HIS A 281 17.50 1.87 12.76
N GLY A 282 18.39 1.91 13.75
CA GLY A 282 19.83 1.66 13.61
C GLY A 282 20.32 0.39 14.28
N ALA A 283 19.47 -0.64 14.46
CA ALA A 283 19.88 -2.03 14.79
C ALA A 283 18.63 -2.93 14.82
N PRO A 284 18.75 -4.24 14.55
CA PRO A 284 17.72 -5.20 14.95
C PRO A 284 17.76 -5.31 16.49
N GLY A 285 16.87 -4.57 17.15
CA GLY A 285 16.81 -4.49 18.60
C GLY A 285 15.67 -3.58 19.06
N PHE A 286 15.08 -3.95 20.20
CA PHE A 286 13.96 -3.27 20.86
C PHE A 286 14.19 -1.75 20.91
N GLY A 287 13.25 -0.96 20.37
CA GLY A 287 13.35 0.50 20.34
C GLY A 287 13.42 1.10 21.76
N ILE A 288 14.21 2.17 21.92
CA ILE A 288 14.37 2.90 23.21
C ILE A 288 13.07 3.54 23.75
N TYR A 289 11.98 3.48 22.98
CA TYR A 289 10.68 4.09 23.27
C TYR A 289 9.62 3.08 23.72
N GLY A 290 9.97 1.80 23.85
CA GLY A 290 9.04 0.77 24.29
C GLY A 290 8.17 0.20 23.17
N MET A 291 7.13 -0.53 23.57
CA MET A 291 6.16 -1.18 22.70
C MET A 291 4.76 -0.66 23.02
N ASP A 292 4.04 -0.20 22.00
CA ASP A 292 2.66 0.24 22.13
C ASP A 292 1.70 -0.96 22.06
N ILE A 293 0.76 -1.04 22.99
CA ILE A 293 -0.28 -2.08 23.05
C ILE A 293 -1.61 -1.47 22.61
N PHE A 294 -2.25 -2.16 21.68
CA PHE A 294 -3.52 -1.77 21.07
C PHE A 294 -4.58 -2.83 21.34
N VAL A 295 -5.81 -2.39 21.58
CA VAL A 295 -7.00 -3.25 21.74
C VAL A 295 -8.15 -2.68 20.94
N LYS A 296 -9.20 -3.46 20.72
CA LYS A 296 -10.43 -2.97 20.09
C LYS A 296 -11.05 -1.87 20.95
N THR A 297 -11.64 -0.85 20.31
CA THR A 297 -12.29 0.27 21.00
C THR A 297 -13.30 -0.22 22.06
N ASP A 298 -14.08 -1.25 21.73
CA ASP A 298 -15.09 -1.84 22.63
C ASP A 298 -14.50 -2.44 23.92
N ASP A 299 -13.26 -2.93 23.86
CA ASP A 299 -12.58 -3.58 24.98
C ASP A 299 -11.62 -2.63 25.72
N ALA A 300 -11.51 -1.38 25.28
CA ALA A 300 -10.45 -0.49 25.73
C ALA A 300 -10.57 -0.05 27.19
N GLU A 301 -11.77 0.26 27.66
CA GLU A 301 -11.99 0.63 29.06
C GLU A 301 -11.64 -0.53 30.00
N ASN A 302 -12.14 -1.72 29.68
CA ASN A 302 -11.86 -2.96 30.42
C ASN A 302 -10.36 -3.28 30.42
N ALA A 303 -9.69 -3.13 29.28
CA ALA A 303 -8.26 -3.37 29.16
C ALA A 303 -7.43 -2.38 29.99
N VAL A 304 -7.80 -1.10 29.98
CA VAL A 304 -7.12 -0.06 30.78
C VAL A 304 -7.32 -0.30 32.28
N GLU A 305 -8.51 -0.73 32.70
CA GLU A 305 -8.80 -1.05 34.09
C GLU A 305 -8.00 -2.26 34.57
N LEU A 306 -7.98 -3.34 33.78
CA LEU A 306 -7.19 -4.54 34.08
C LEU A 306 -5.70 -4.21 34.23
N ILE A 307 -5.13 -3.41 33.32
CA ILE A 307 -3.71 -2.99 33.39
C ILE A 307 -3.45 -2.17 34.66
N LYS A 308 -4.40 -1.32 35.09
CA LYS A 308 -4.28 -0.52 36.32
C LYS A 308 -4.30 -1.41 37.57
N GLU A 309 -5.17 -2.41 37.62
CA GLU A 309 -5.27 -3.34 38.76
C GLU A 309 -3.96 -4.12 38.95
N ILE A 310 -3.41 -4.67 37.86
CA ILE A 310 -2.17 -5.45 37.86
C ILE A 310 -1.00 -4.63 38.42
N ARG A 311 -0.85 -3.39 37.93
CA ARG A 311 0.25 -2.52 38.36
C ARG A 311 0.10 -2.04 39.80
N ASN A 312 -1.11 -2.04 40.34
CA ASN A 312 -1.36 -1.75 41.75
C ASN A 312 -1.00 -2.96 42.63
N GLN A 313 -1.13 -4.20 42.12
CA GLN A 313 -0.70 -5.41 42.82
C GLN A 313 0.82 -5.58 42.84
N GLU A 314 1.53 -5.15 41.79
CA GLU A 314 3.01 -5.19 41.74
C GLU A 314 3.69 -4.14 42.63
N LYS A 315 2.94 -3.14 43.14
CA LYS A 315 3.44 -2.09 44.03
C LYS A 315 3.21 -2.36 45.53
N GLN A 316 2.59 -3.48 45.88
CA GLN A 316 2.42 -3.97 47.26
C GLN A 316 3.43 -5.07 47.57
#